data_AF-A0A2G2QVF4-F1
#
_entry.id   AF-A0A2G2QVF4-F1
#
_cell.length_a   1.000
_cell.length_b   1.000
_cell.length_c   1.000
_cell.angle_alpha   90.00
_cell.angle_beta   90.00
_cell.angle_gamma   90.00
#
_symmetry.space_group_name_H-M   'P 1'
#
loop_
_entity.id
_entity.type
_entity.pdbx_description
1 polymer ?
#
loop_
_entity_poly.entity_id
_entity_poly.type
_entity_poly.pdbx_seq_one_letter_code
_entity_poly.pdbx_strand_id
1 'polypeptide(L)'
;MEQVSRVNGMQQMPSVENHHKHHQGTDIMSDKISGKAKAIIAHITLIGWIVALVLNMQKRDSYASFYIRQYLGIMICGFVGNIVFSMIHNSLVMIWAILVLVAWIISLVGAISDKETEIPYIGSYFQNWFKGL
;
A
#
# COMPACT_ATOMS: atom_id res chain seq x y z
N MET A 1 -30.52 49.91 44.74
CA MET A 1 -29.22 49.67 45.39
C MET A 1 -29.25 48.28 45.96
N GLU A 2 -28.51 47.39 45.32
CA GLU A 2 -28.31 45.99 45.68
C GLU A 2 -27.88 45.82 47.13
N GLN A 3 -28.66 45.05 47.87
CA GLN A 3 -28.22 44.29 49.03
C GLN A 3 -28.96 42.96 48.92
N VAL A 4 -28.41 41.77 49.12
CA VAL A 4 -27.07 41.29 49.48
C VAL A 4 -27.21 39.76 49.33
N SER A 5 -26.12 39.10 48.93
CA SER A 5 -25.82 37.72 49.33
C SER A 5 -26.97 36.71 49.34
N ARG A 6 -27.22 36.08 48.19
CA ARG A 6 -27.63 34.67 48.20
C ARG A 6 -26.44 33.82 47.84
N VAL A 7 -25.71 33.46 48.88
CA VAL A 7 -25.32 32.06 49.14
C VAL A 7 -24.71 31.37 47.92
N ASN A 8 -23.41 31.58 47.83
CA ASN A 8 -22.42 30.62 47.39
C ASN A 8 -22.81 29.15 47.68
N GLY A 9 -22.55 28.27 46.71
CA GLY A 9 -22.25 26.87 46.98
C GLY A 9 -23.44 25.92 47.03
N MET A 10 -23.74 25.29 45.89
CA MET A 10 -23.78 23.82 45.77
C MET A 10 -24.12 23.45 44.32
N GLN A 11 -23.13 22.86 43.66
CA GLN A 11 -23.33 21.85 42.61
C GLN A 11 -23.95 22.32 41.29
N GLN A 12 -23.13 22.98 40.47
CA GLN A 12 -22.99 22.41 39.13
C GLN A 12 -21.69 21.62 39.12
N MET A 13 -21.83 20.33 39.40
CA MET A 13 -20.75 19.37 39.20
C MET A 13 -20.29 19.52 37.74
N PRO A 14 -18.97 19.57 37.44
CA PRO A 14 -18.55 19.26 36.09
C PRO A 14 -19.12 17.88 35.79
N SER A 15 -19.89 17.77 34.71
CA SER A 15 -20.31 16.47 34.18
C SER A 15 -19.05 15.73 33.76
N VAL A 16 -18.40 15.11 34.74
CA VAL A 16 -17.50 13.99 34.51
C VAL A 16 -18.34 12.97 33.76
N GLU A 17 -17.69 12.37 32.78
CA GLU A 17 -18.20 11.20 32.06
C GLU A 17 -19.17 11.55 30.92
N ASN A 18 -18.60 11.79 29.75
CA ASN A 18 -18.41 10.64 28.88
C ASN A 18 -17.17 10.86 28.02
N HIS A 19 -16.16 10.06 28.36
CA HIS A 19 -15.13 9.64 27.44
C HIS A 19 -15.86 8.98 26.26
N HIS A 20 -16.33 9.79 25.31
CA HIS A 20 -16.67 9.34 23.96
C HIS A 20 -15.32 8.92 23.35
N LYS A 21 -14.83 7.75 23.79
CA LYS A 21 -14.10 6.86 22.92
C LYS A 21 -15.07 6.62 21.78
N HIS A 22 -15.04 7.50 20.78
CA HIS A 22 -15.55 7.13 19.48
C HIS A 22 -14.72 5.92 19.08
N HIS A 23 -15.37 4.77 19.27
CA HIS A 23 -14.99 3.43 18.93
C HIS A 23 -13.80 3.36 17.97
N GLN A 24 -12.59 3.49 18.51
CA GLN A 24 -11.33 3.20 17.84
C GLN A 24 -11.14 1.68 17.78
N GLY A 25 -12.14 0.99 17.24
CA GLY A 25 -12.30 -0.46 17.32
C GLY A 25 -13.33 -1.07 16.39
N THR A 26 -14.09 -0.27 15.63
CA THR A 26 -15.03 -0.78 14.60
C THR A 26 -15.25 0.22 13.46
N ASP A 27 -14.20 0.89 12.99
CA ASP A 27 -14.14 1.34 11.60
C ASP A 27 -13.84 0.12 10.73
N ILE A 28 -14.71 -0.89 10.79
CA ILE A 28 -14.73 -1.97 9.83
C ILE A 28 -15.08 -1.34 8.49
N MET A 29 -14.05 -1.04 7.70
CA MET A 29 -14.15 -0.88 6.26
C MET A 29 -15.22 0.11 5.81
N SER A 30 -15.08 1.41 6.12
CA SER A 30 -15.74 2.42 5.27
C SER A 30 -15.37 2.08 3.82
N ASP A 31 -16.38 1.67 3.04
CA ASP A 31 -16.36 0.89 1.80
C ASP A 31 -15.43 1.45 0.71
N LYS A 32 -14.13 1.27 0.94
CA LYS A 32 -13.07 1.78 0.09
C LYS A 32 -11.77 1.09 0.45
N ILE A 33 -11.35 0.14 -0.39
CA ILE A 33 -10.01 -0.44 -0.28
C ILE A 33 -8.97 0.68 -0.38
N SER A 34 -8.11 0.82 0.65
CA SER A 34 -7.07 1.85 0.69
C SER A 34 -6.01 1.61 -0.39
N GLY A 35 -5.30 2.66 -0.81
CA GLY A 35 -4.19 2.55 -1.78
C GLY A 35 -3.15 1.53 -1.33
N LYS A 36 -2.81 1.55 -0.03
CA LYS A 36 -1.93 0.57 0.61
C LYS A 36 -2.42 -0.87 0.48
N ALA A 37 -3.71 -1.11 0.75
CA ALA A 37 -4.27 -2.45 0.60
C ALA A 37 -4.23 -2.92 -0.87
N LYS A 38 -4.56 -2.05 -1.84
CA LYS A 38 -4.43 -2.37 -3.28
C LYS A 38 -2.98 -2.70 -3.65
N ALA A 39 -2.02 -1.93 -3.16
CA ALA A 39 -0.60 -2.17 -3.40
C ALA A 39 -0.13 -3.52 -2.83
N ILE A 40 -0.56 -3.89 -1.62
CA ILE A 40 -0.23 -5.19 -1.03
C ILE A 40 -0.89 -6.34 -1.82
N ILE A 41 -2.18 -6.21 -2.15
CA ILE A 41 -2.92 -7.20 -2.96
C ILE A 41 -2.21 -7.45 -4.30
N ALA A 42 -1.63 -6.40 -4.88
CA ALA A 42 -0.91 -6.50 -6.14
C ALA A 42 0.28 -7.48 -6.08
N HIS A 43 0.89 -7.70 -4.91
CA HIS A 43 2.10 -8.52 -4.75
C HIS A 43 1.84 -9.99 -4.37
N ILE A 44 0.59 -10.38 -4.07
CA ILE A 44 0.30 -11.71 -3.50
C ILE A 44 0.38 -12.80 -4.57
N THR A 45 -0.27 -12.59 -5.71
CA THR A 45 -0.27 -13.52 -6.86
C THR A 45 -0.50 -12.73 -8.15
N LEU A 46 -0.30 -13.37 -9.30
CA LEU A 46 -0.72 -12.82 -10.59
C LEU A 46 -2.23 -12.44 -10.58
N ILE A 47 -3.07 -13.26 -9.95
CA ILE A 47 -4.49 -12.97 -9.78
C ILE A 47 -4.69 -11.73 -8.88
N GLY A 48 -3.95 -11.65 -7.77
CA GLY A 48 -3.94 -10.48 -6.89
C GLY A 48 -3.54 -9.20 -7.62
N TRP A 49 -2.56 -9.27 -8.52
CA TRP A 49 -2.18 -8.14 -9.37
C TRP A 49 -3.32 -7.67 -10.29
N ILE A 50 -4.01 -8.60 -10.97
CA ILE A 50 -5.17 -8.27 -11.81
C ILE A 50 -6.28 -7.62 -10.97
N VAL A 51 -6.57 -8.19 -9.80
CA VAL A 51 -7.58 -7.63 -8.87
C VAL A 51 -7.19 -6.22 -8.42
N ALA A 52 -5.93 -6.00 -8.03
CA ALA A 52 -5.44 -4.69 -7.64
C ALA A 52 -5.55 -3.66 -8.78
N LEU A 53 -5.27 -4.06 -10.02
CA LEU A 53 -5.43 -3.22 -11.21
C LEU A 53 -6.89 -2.79 -11.38
N VAL A 54 -7.83 -3.74 -11.37
CA VAL A 54 -9.27 -3.44 -11.52
C VAL A 54 -9.77 -2.54 -10.39
N LEU A 55 -9.40 -2.83 -9.14
CA LEU A 55 -9.75 -2.00 -7.99
C LEU A 55 -9.17 -0.58 -8.08
N ASN A 56 -7.99 -0.43 -8.67
CA ASN A 56 -7.36 0.87 -8.89
C ASN A 56 -8.00 1.64 -10.05
N MET A 57 -8.49 0.96 -11.09
CA MET A 57 -9.22 1.61 -12.20
C MET A 57 -10.53 2.25 -11.74
N GLN A 58 -11.26 1.61 -10.84
CA GLN A 58 -12.50 2.17 -10.28
C GLN A 58 -12.25 3.42 -9.43
N LYS A 59 -11.18 3.39 -8.63
CA LYS A 59 -10.77 4.52 -7.79
C LYS A 59 -9.26 4.65 -7.75
N ARG A 60 -8.75 5.50 -8.65
CA ARG A 60 -7.32 5.68 -8.86
C ARG A 60 -6.65 6.21 -7.61
N ASP A 61 -5.52 5.61 -7.30
CA ASP A 61 -4.66 5.95 -6.18
C ASP A 61 -3.20 5.90 -6.70
N SER A 62 -2.43 6.96 -6.51
CA SER A 62 -1.09 7.08 -7.09
C SER A 62 -0.15 6.00 -6.53
N TYR A 63 -0.25 5.73 -5.23
CA TYR A 63 0.54 4.74 -4.52
C TYR A 63 0.23 3.32 -5.02
N ALA A 64 -1.06 2.98 -5.14
CA ALA A 64 -1.46 1.71 -5.72
C ALA A 64 -0.97 1.59 -7.18
N SER A 65 -1.15 2.63 -7.99
CA SER A 65 -0.71 2.66 -9.39
C SER A 65 0.80 2.46 -9.51
N PHE A 66 1.59 3.07 -8.64
CA PHE A 66 3.04 2.90 -8.57
C PHE A 66 3.43 1.41 -8.38
N TYR A 67 2.86 0.75 -7.37
CA TYR A 67 3.17 -0.65 -7.07
C TYR A 67 2.61 -1.65 -8.08
N ILE A 68 1.45 -1.35 -8.67
CA ILE A 68 0.88 -2.14 -9.79
C ILE A 68 1.84 -2.12 -10.98
N ARG A 69 2.35 -0.93 -11.36
CA ARG A 69 3.32 -0.77 -12.45
C ARG A 69 4.66 -1.44 -12.13
N GLN A 70 5.14 -1.28 -10.90
CA GLN A 70 6.41 -1.84 -10.46
C GLN A 70 6.38 -3.37 -10.46
N TYR A 71 5.34 -3.98 -9.88
CA TYR A 71 5.22 -5.44 -9.84
C TYR A 71 5.03 -6.02 -11.25
N LEU A 72 4.28 -5.35 -12.14
CA LEU A 72 4.18 -5.76 -13.54
C LEU A 72 5.55 -5.81 -14.22
N GLY A 73 6.38 -4.78 -14.02
CA GLY A 73 7.74 -4.73 -14.54
C GLY A 73 8.62 -5.86 -14.04
N ILE A 74 8.58 -6.15 -12.74
CA ILE A 74 9.29 -7.29 -12.13
C ILE A 74 8.84 -8.62 -12.77
N MET A 75 7.54 -8.79 -12.98
CA MET A 75 6.96 -10.02 -13.52
C MET A 75 7.38 -10.25 -14.98
N ILE A 76 7.32 -9.20 -15.81
CA ILE A 76 7.75 -9.23 -17.21
C ILE A 76 9.26 -9.48 -17.31
N CYS A 77 10.08 -8.74 -16.55
CA CYS A 77 11.52 -8.96 -16.51
C CYS A 77 11.86 -10.37 -16.00
N GLY A 78 11.17 -10.84 -14.97
CA GLY A 78 11.32 -12.18 -14.44
C GLY A 78 11.08 -13.24 -15.52
N PHE A 79 9.96 -13.15 -16.23
CA PHE A 79 9.60 -14.07 -17.30
C PHE A 79 10.57 -14.02 -18.49
N VAL A 80 10.84 -12.81 -19.02
CA VAL A 80 11.74 -12.62 -20.17
C VAL A 80 13.16 -13.07 -19.84
N GLY A 81 13.69 -12.67 -18.68
CA GLY A 81 15.02 -13.07 -18.27
C GLY A 81 15.12 -14.57 -18.02
N ASN A 82 14.10 -15.22 -17.48
CA ASN A 82 14.09 -16.68 -17.31
C ASN A 82 14.26 -17.40 -18.67
N ILE A 83 13.51 -16.99 -19.69
CA ILE A 83 13.63 -17.52 -21.05
C ILE A 83 15.03 -17.27 -21.60
N VAL A 84 15.51 -16.02 -21.59
CA VAL A 84 16.81 -15.65 -22.17
C VAL A 84 17.97 -16.38 -21.49
N PHE A 85 18.01 -16.40 -20.17
CA PHE A 85 19.10 -17.05 -19.43
C PHE A 85 19.05 -18.57 -19.51
N SER A 86 17.86 -19.18 -19.65
CA SER A 86 17.73 -20.62 -19.86
C SER A 86 18.36 -21.11 -21.17
N MET A 87 18.36 -20.26 -22.21
CA MET A 87 18.97 -20.56 -23.50
C MET A 87 20.50 -20.48 -23.47
N ILE A 88 21.08 -19.69 -22.55
CA ILE A 88 22.52 -19.49 -22.45
C ILE A 88 23.14 -20.54 -21.55
N HIS A 89 22.71 -20.60 -20.28
CA HIS A 89 23.26 -21.52 -19.30
C HIS A 89 22.35 -21.64 -18.07
N ASN A 90 22.10 -22.87 -17.62
CA ASN A 90 21.11 -23.13 -16.57
C ASN A 90 21.45 -22.47 -15.22
N SER A 91 22.74 -22.29 -14.89
CA SER A 91 23.14 -21.59 -13.66
C SER A 91 22.78 -20.11 -13.64
N LEU A 92 22.66 -19.46 -14.80
CA LEU A 92 22.26 -18.04 -14.88
C LEU A 92 20.79 -17.84 -14.50
N VAL A 93 19.95 -18.85 -14.74
CA VAL A 93 18.54 -18.83 -14.34
C VAL A 93 18.40 -18.69 -12.82
N MET A 94 19.24 -19.40 -12.06
CA MET A 94 19.22 -19.32 -10.60
C MET A 94 19.64 -17.94 -10.09
N ILE A 95 20.71 -17.36 -10.67
CA ILE A 95 21.17 -16.01 -10.33
C ILE A 95 20.08 -14.98 -10.66
N TRP A 96 19.47 -15.09 -11.84
CA TRP A 96 18.38 -14.21 -12.25
C TRP A 96 17.16 -14.32 -11.34
N ALA A 97 16.76 -15.54 -10.96
CA ALA A 97 15.65 -15.76 -10.06
C ALA A 97 15.87 -15.09 -8.69
N ILE A 98 17.10 -15.13 -8.17
CA ILE A 98 17.46 -14.44 -6.92
C ILE A 98 17.32 -12.92 -7.08
N LEU A 99 17.80 -12.34 -8.20
CA LEU A 99 17.67 -10.90 -8.46
C LEU A 99 16.20 -10.46 -8.54
N VAL A 100 15.37 -11.23 -9.23
CA VAL A 100 13.93 -10.99 -9.34
C VAL A 100 13.26 -11.09 -7.96
N LEU A 101 13.64 -12.08 -7.16
CA LEU A 101 13.14 -12.25 -5.79
C LEU A 101 13.52 -11.05 -4.90
N VAL A 102 14.76 -10.57 -4.98
CA VAL A 102 15.20 -9.38 -4.23
C VAL A 102 14.42 -8.14 -4.67
N ALA A 103 14.24 -7.93 -5.98
CA ALA A 103 13.45 -6.83 -6.51
C ALA A 103 11.99 -6.89 -6.02
N TRP A 104 11.41 -8.09 -5.98
CA TRP A 104 10.07 -8.31 -5.43
C TRP A 104 9.99 -7.99 -3.94
N ILE A 105 10.96 -8.42 -3.13
CA ILE A 105 11.01 -8.12 -1.68
C ILE A 105 11.11 -6.61 -1.46
N ILE A 106 11.98 -5.90 -2.18
CA ILE A 106 12.12 -4.44 -2.07
C ILE A 106 10.78 -3.75 -2.38
N SER A 107 10.11 -4.19 -3.45
CA SER A 107 8.80 -3.67 -3.83
C SER A 107 7.73 -3.95 -2.77
N LEU A 108 7.69 -5.17 -2.22
CA LEU A 108 6.73 -5.54 -1.17
C LEU A 108 6.97 -4.77 0.14
N VAL A 109 8.23 -4.67 0.58
CA VAL A 109 8.61 -3.92 1.79
C VAL A 109 8.25 -2.45 1.64
N GLY A 110 8.49 -1.86 0.46
CA GLY A 110 8.02 -0.52 0.13
C GLY A 110 6.50 -0.41 0.28
N ALA A 111 5.74 -1.35 -0.31
CA ALA A 111 4.28 -1.37 -0.25
C ALA A 111 3.73 -1.42 1.19
N ILE A 112 4.44 -2.11 2.09
CA ILE A 112 4.10 -2.20 3.52
C ILE A 112 4.50 -0.92 4.29
N SER A 113 5.60 -0.28 3.89
CA SER A 113 6.19 0.89 4.55
C SER A 113 5.48 2.21 4.24
N ASP A 114 4.45 2.20 3.39
CA ASP A 114 3.67 3.37 3.00
C ASP A 114 4.50 4.48 2.33
N LYS A 115 5.59 4.07 1.66
CA LYS A 115 6.47 4.92 0.88
C LYS A 115 6.60 4.35 -0.52
N GLU A 116 6.62 5.19 -1.53
CA GLU A 116 6.89 4.76 -2.91
C GLU A 116 8.40 4.46 -3.04
N THR A 117 8.75 3.19 -2.85
CA THR A 117 10.14 2.72 -2.94
C THR A 117 10.37 2.13 -4.32
N GLU A 118 11.06 2.87 -5.17
CA GLU A 118 11.50 2.38 -6.48
C GLU A 118 12.59 1.32 -6.29
N ILE A 119 12.55 0.26 -7.11
CA ILE A 119 13.69 -0.65 -7.21
C ILE A 119 14.87 0.16 -7.77
N PRO A 120 16.05 0.13 -7.12
CA PRO A 120 17.20 0.88 -7.59
C PRO A 120 17.55 0.48 -9.03
N TYR A 121 17.99 1.46 -9.82
CA TYR A 121 18.35 1.36 -11.24
C TYR A 121 17.21 1.07 -12.23
N ILE A 122 16.25 0.19 -11.91
CA ILE A 122 15.24 -0.27 -12.88
C ILE A 122 13.82 0.26 -12.61
N GLY A 123 13.53 0.73 -11.40
CA GLY A 123 12.18 1.16 -10.99
C GLY A 123 11.61 2.27 -11.85
N SER A 124 12.41 3.30 -12.16
CA SER A 124 11.99 4.43 -13.01
C SER A 124 11.58 4.01 -14.42
N TYR A 125 12.21 2.98 -14.99
CA TYR A 125 11.82 2.41 -16.28
C TYR A 125 10.43 1.78 -16.20
N PHE A 126 10.12 1.04 -15.14
CA PHE A 126 8.80 0.45 -14.93
C PHE A 126 7.72 1.53 -14.81
N GLN A 127 8.00 2.60 -14.06
CA GLN A 127 7.07 3.71 -13.92
C GLN A 127 6.78 4.40 -15.26
N ASN A 128 7.79 4.53 -16.13
CA ASN A 128 7.65 5.16 -17.44
C ASN A 128 6.99 4.23 -18.49
N TRP A 129 7.39 2.96 -18.57
CA TRP A 129 6.82 1.98 -19.50
C TRP A 129 5.34 1.73 -19.25
N PHE A 130 4.94 1.70 -17.99
CA PHE A 130 3.57 1.38 -17.60
C PHE A 130 2.77 2.60 -17.10
N LYS A 131 3.20 3.83 -17.43
CA LYS A 131 2.56 5.07 -16.97
C LYS A 131 1.06 5.20 -17.27
N GLY A 132 0.54 4.42 -18.21
CA GLY A 132 -0.87 4.40 -18.59
C GLY A 132 -1.77 3.53 -17.69
N LEU A 133 -1.19 2.72 -16.79
CA LEU A 133 -1.94 1.88 -15.86
C LEU A 133 -2.46 2.68 -14.66
#